data_AF-A0A7H8SA89-F1
#
_entry.id   AF-A0A7H8SA89-F1
#
_cell.length_a   1.000
_cell.length_b   1.000
_cell.length_c   1.000
_cell.angle_alpha   90.00
_cell.angle_beta   90.00
_cell.angle_gamma   90.00
#
_symmetry.space_group_name_H-M   'P 1'
#
loop_
_entity.id
_entity.type
_entity.pdbx_description
1 polymer ?
#
loop_
_entity_poly.entity_id
_entity_poly.type
_entity_poly.pdbx_seq_one_letter_code
_entity_poly.pdbx_strand_id
1 'polypeptide(L)'
;MASSVYPVGTNNLGEFLAVVRALRYLHEKGSEIPVYSDSVSAIAWVRKKRVNTNLNRNADTEALWRDIDEAIQWLHDHDYANPLLKWETKTWGESKADFGRK
;
A
#
# COMPACT_ATOMS: atom_id res chain seq x y z
N MET A 1 13.92 -10.69 6.50
CA MET A 1 14.57 -10.79 5.18
C MET A 1 14.15 -9.59 4.35
N ALA A 2 15.09 -8.91 3.69
CA ALA A 2 14.79 -7.79 2.79
C ALA A 2 13.94 -8.27 1.59
N SER A 3 13.15 -7.38 1.00
CA SER A 3 12.41 -7.69 -0.23
C SER A 3 13.41 -8.04 -1.33
N SER A 4 13.15 -9.10 -2.11
CA SER A 4 13.96 -9.41 -3.30
C SER A 4 13.80 -8.37 -4.42
N VAL A 5 12.76 -7.53 -4.32
CA VAL A 5 12.43 -6.47 -5.28
C VAL A 5 12.99 -5.12 -4.82
N TYR A 6 12.99 -4.87 -3.51
CA TYR A 6 13.50 -3.61 -2.94
C TYR A 6 14.59 -3.92 -1.90
N PRO A 7 15.86 -3.62 -2.19
CA PRO A 7 16.96 -3.83 -1.26
C PRO A 7 16.76 -3.09 0.07
N VAL A 8 16.17 -1.89 -0.01
CA VAL A 8 15.90 -1.01 1.13
C VAL A 8 14.47 -0.45 1.02
N GLY A 9 13.73 -0.53 2.13
CA GLY A 9 12.36 -0.04 2.22
C GLY A 9 11.83 -0.09 3.65
N THR A 10 10.60 0.39 3.85
CA THR A 10 9.93 0.31 5.15
C THR A 10 8.62 -0.46 5.02
N ASN A 11 8.17 -1.11 6.10
CA ASN A 11 6.94 -1.90 6.10
C ASN A 11 5.73 -1.07 5.61
N ASN A 12 5.58 0.16 6.14
CA ASN A 12 4.47 1.05 5.79
C ASN A 12 4.44 1.42 4.29
N LEU A 13 5.59 1.54 3.64
CA LEU A 13 5.66 1.80 2.19
C LEU A 13 5.22 0.59 1.38
N GLY A 14 5.61 -0.62 1.81
CA GLY A 14 5.13 -1.87 1.19
C GLY A 14 3.62 -2.03 1.33
N GLU A 15 3.08 -1.76 2.52
CA GLU A 15 1.63 -1.79 2.78
C GLU A 15 0.88 -0.74 1.94
N PHE A 16 1.43 0.47 1.80
CA PHE A 16 0.87 1.51 0.93
C PHE A 16 0.79 1.03 -0.53
N LEU A 17 1.91 0.52 -1.07
CA LEU A 17 1.95 0.00 -2.44
C LEU A 17 0.98 -1.17 -2.64
N ALA A 18 0.86 -2.07 -1.65
CA ALA A 18 -0.09 -3.18 -1.71
C ALA A 18 -1.54 -2.69 -1.81
N VAL A 19 -1.93 -1.68 -1.02
CA VAL A 19 -3.28 -1.10 -1.08
C VAL A 19 -3.54 -0.42 -2.42
N VAL A 20 -2.61 0.40 -2.92
CA VAL A 20 -2.79 1.06 -4.23
C VAL A 20 -2.86 0.02 -5.35
N ARG A 21 -2.05 -1.04 -5.30
CA ARG A 21 -2.09 -2.11 -6.29
C ARG A 21 -3.40 -2.89 -6.26
N ALA A 22 -3.97 -3.11 -5.08
CA ALA A 22 -5.30 -3.70 -4.95
C ALA A 22 -6.37 -2.80 -5.58
N LEU A 23 -6.35 -1.49 -5.32
CA LEU A 23 -7.28 -0.54 -5.94
C LEU A 23 -7.15 -0.52 -7.47
N ARG A 24 -5.93 -0.47 -7.99
CA ARG A 24 -5.65 -0.57 -9.44
C ARG A 24 -6.24 -1.83 -10.04
N TYR A 25 -5.98 -2.98 -9.43
CA TYR A 25 -6.49 -4.26 -9.87
C TYR A 25 -8.02 -4.30 -9.89
N LEU A 26 -8.67 -3.78 -8.85
CA LEU A 26 -10.14 -3.75 -8.78
C LEU A 26 -10.75 -2.78 -9.79
N HIS A 27 -10.11 -1.64 -10.01
CA HIS A 27 -10.49 -0.67 -11.04
C HIS A 27 -10.43 -1.30 -12.44
N GLU A 28 -9.34 -1.99 -12.78
CA GLU A 28 -9.20 -2.72 -14.06
C GLU A 28 -10.25 -3.84 -14.24
N LYS A 29 -10.75 -4.40 -13.14
CA LYS A 29 -11.81 -5.41 -13.14
C LYS A 29 -13.22 -4.84 -13.10
N GLY A 30 -13.38 -3.52 -12.95
CA GLY A 30 -14.68 -2.89 -12.72
C GLY A 30 -15.37 -3.38 -11.45
N SER A 31 -14.59 -3.76 -10.43
CA SER A 31 -15.09 -4.34 -9.19
C SER A 31 -15.09 -3.31 -8.06
N GLU A 32 -16.19 -3.25 -7.31
CA GLU A 32 -16.37 -2.31 -6.19
C GLU A 32 -16.15 -2.95 -4.81
N ILE A 33 -15.62 -4.19 -4.76
CA ILE A 33 -15.40 -4.87 -3.48
C ILE A 33 -14.44 -4.07 -2.58
N PRO A 34 -14.61 -4.13 -1.25
CA PRO A 34 -13.76 -3.38 -0.34
C PRO A 34 -12.33 -3.91 -0.32
N VAL A 35 -11.38 -3.00 -0.08
CA VAL A 35 -9.98 -3.32 0.20
C VAL A 35 -9.78 -3.24 1.71
N TYR A 36 -9.27 -4.32 2.31
CA TYR A 36 -8.89 -4.35 3.72
C TYR A 36 -7.38 -4.18 3.88
N SER A 37 -6.99 -3.39 4.88
CA SER A 37 -5.62 -3.32 5.36
C SER A 37 -5.61 -3.21 6.87
N ASP A 38 -4.68 -3.88 7.55
CA ASP A 38 -4.45 -3.70 8.98
C ASP A 38 -3.54 -2.50 9.28
N SER A 39 -2.96 -1.87 8.26
CA SER A 39 -2.10 -0.71 8.38
C SER A 39 -2.87 0.61 8.36
N VAL A 40 -2.98 1.24 9.53
CA VAL A 40 -3.56 2.59 9.65
C VAL A 40 -2.76 3.61 8.84
N SER A 41 -1.43 3.46 8.80
CA SER A 41 -0.53 4.35 8.05
C SER A 41 -0.80 4.27 6.56
N ALA A 42 -0.86 3.06 5.99
CA ALA A 42 -1.13 2.88 4.56
C ALA A 42 -2.50 3.43 4.18
N ILE A 43 -3.54 3.11 4.96
CA ILE A 43 -4.90 3.64 4.73
C ILE A 43 -4.90 5.17 4.74
N ALA A 44 -4.23 5.79 5.71
CA ALA A 44 -4.15 7.23 5.82
C ALA A 44 -3.40 7.87 4.65
N TRP A 45 -2.32 7.25 4.15
CA TRP A 45 -1.55 7.75 3.01
C TRP A 45 -2.31 7.66 1.69
N VAL A 46 -3.06 6.58 1.47
CA VAL A 46 -3.93 6.42 0.29
C VAL A 46 -5.01 7.49 0.29
N ARG A 47 -5.72 7.68 1.40
CA ARG A 47 -6.76 8.73 1.53
C ARG A 47 -6.21 10.13 1.33
N LYS A 48 -4.97 10.39 1.75
CA LYS A 48 -4.30 11.69 1.58
C LYS A 48 -3.57 11.83 0.23
N LYS A 49 -3.56 10.77 -0.60
CA LYS A 49 -2.80 10.67 -1.85
C LYS A 49 -1.34 11.13 -1.70
N ARG A 50 -0.71 10.78 -0.56
CA ARG A 50 0.69 11.12 -0.24
C ARG A 50 1.25 10.19 0.83
N VAL A 51 2.53 9.85 0.73
CA VAL A 51 3.26 9.12 1.78
C VAL A 51 3.95 10.08 2.76
N ASN A 52 4.12 9.67 4.01
CA ASN A 52 4.86 10.44 5.03
C ASN A 52 5.92 9.57 5.69
N THR A 53 7.15 9.58 5.17
CA THR A 53 8.24 8.68 5.57
C THR A 53 9.57 9.41 5.64
N ASN A 54 10.49 8.89 6.47
CA ASN A 54 11.87 9.38 6.60
C ASN A 54 12.86 8.60 5.73
N LEU A 55 12.39 7.72 4.84
CA LEU A 55 13.26 6.98 3.94
C LEU A 55 13.95 7.95 2.97
N ASN A 56 15.27 7.95 2.92
CA ASN A 56 16.01 8.83 2.01
C ASN A 56 15.86 8.36 0.56
N ARG A 57 15.81 9.31 -0.38
CA ARG A 57 15.92 9.06 -1.83
C ARG A 57 17.39 8.98 -2.20
N ASN A 58 17.86 7.80 -2.60
CA ASN A 58 19.22 7.55 -3.09
C ASN A 58 19.19 6.38 -4.10
N ALA A 59 20.36 5.99 -4.62
CA ALA A 59 20.47 4.91 -5.62
C ALA A 59 19.87 3.57 -5.15
N ASP A 60 19.97 3.26 -3.84
CA ASP A 60 19.46 1.99 -3.29
C ASP A 60 17.93 1.97 -3.12
N THR A 61 17.30 3.15 -3.03
CA THR A 61 15.85 3.31 -2.85
C THR A 61 15.13 3.82 -4.09
N GLU A 62 15.86 4.11 -5.17
CA GLU A 62 15.33 4.74 -6.39
C GLU A 62 14.17 3.93 -7.00
N ALA A 63 14.34 2.61 -7.13
CA ALA A 63 13.32 1.73 -7.67
C ALA A 63 12.02 1.76 -6.84
N LEU A 64 12.15 1.75 -5.51
CA LEU A 64 11.00 1.84 -4.60
C LEU A 64 10.30 3.20 -4.72
N TRP A 65 11.09 4.28 -4.80
CA TRP A 65 10.54 5.63 -4.94
C TRP A 65 9.82 5.85 -6.26
N ARG A 66 10.33 5.29 -7.36
CA ARG A 66 9.62 5.32 -8.65
C ARG A 66 8.24 4.69 -8.53
N ASP A 67 8.13 3.51 -7.93
CA ASP A 67 6.85 2.81 -7.79
C ASP A 67 5.90 3.55 -6.83
N ILE A 68 6.44 4.22 -5.79
CA ILE A 68 5.66 5.10 -4.90
C ILE A 68 5.11 6.31 -5.66
N ASP A 69 5.95 6.96 -6.46
CA ASP A 69 5.56 8.15 -7.23
C ASP A 69 4.49 7.79 -8.27
N GLU A 70 4.65 6.67 -8.97
CA GLU A 70 3.62 6.13 -9.88
C GLU A 70 2.31 5.79 -9.14
N ALA A 71 2.40 5.20 -7.94
CA ALA A 71 1.22 4.90 -7.12
C ALA A 71 0.49 6.18 -6.68
N ILE A 72 1.22 7.22 -6.27
CA ILE A 72 0.64 8.52 -5.92
C ILE A 72 0.00 9.16 -7.14
N GLN A 73 0.67 9.16 -8.29
CA GLN A 73 0.14 9.72 -9.53
C GLN A 73 -1.16 9.02 -9.93
N TRP A 74 -1.19 7.69 -9.89
CA TRP A 74 -2.40 6.92 -10.19
C TRP A 74 -3.58 7.31 -9.28
N LEU A 75 -3.33 7.50 -7.98
CA LEU A 75 -4.38 7.94 -7.04
C LEU A 75 -4.91 9.33 -7.37
N HIS A 76 -4.11 10.23 -7.95
CA HIS A 76 -4.57 11.56 -8.38
C HIS A 76 -5.35 11.51 -9.69
N ASP A 77 -4.95 10.65 -10.61
CA ASP A 77 -5.52 10.58 -11.96
C ASP A 77 -6.79 9.71 -12.06
N HIS A 78 -7.06 8.89 -11.05
CA HIS A 78 -8.19 7.94 -11.06
C HIS A 78 -9.07 8.12 -9.84
N ASP A 79 -10.38 8.02 -10.07
CA ASP A 79 -11.36 7.81 -9.02
C ASP A 79 -11.61 6.32 -8.80
N TYR A 80 -11.86 5.95 -7.55
CA TYR A 80 -12.19 4.58 -7.16
C TYR A 80 -13.36 4.61 -6.15
N ALA A 81 -14.33 3.72 -6.35
CA ALA A 81 -15.49 3.59 -5.46
C ALA A 81 -15.23 2.64 -4.27
N ASN A 82 -14.14 1.86 -4.34
CA ASN A 82 -13.85 0.79 -3.39
C ASN A 82 -13.67 1.33 -1.97
N PRO A 83 -14.47 0.84 -0.99
CA PRO A 83 -14.26 1.18 0.40
C PRO A 83 -12.89 0.69 0.89
N LEU A 84 -12.12 1.58 1.50
CA LEU A 84 -10.85 1.24 2.14
C LEU A 84 -11.05 1.10 3.66
N LEU A 85 -11.04 -0.15 4.13
CA LEU A 85 -11.45 -0.54 5.48
C LEU A 85 -10.27 -1.04 6.31
N LYS A 86 -10.31 -0.75 7.62
CA LYS A 86 -9.35 -1.28 8.58
C LYS A 86 -9.69 -2.73 8.90
N TRP A 87 -8.71 -3.61 8.80
CA TRP A 87 -8.82 -4.98 9.33
C TRP A 87 -8.58 -4.95 10.84
N GLU A 88 -9.54 -5.43 11.63
CA GLU A 88 -9.45 -5.42 13.09
C GLU A 88 -8.72 -6.64 13.62
N THR A 89 -7.38 -6.62 13.53
CA THR A 89 -6.49 -7.74 13.91
C THR A 89 -6.74 -8.26 15.33
N LYS A 90 -7.12 -7.38 16.27
CA LYS A 90 -7.42 -7.77 17.67
C LYS A 90 -8.67 -8.64 17.79
N THR A 91 -9.66 -8.43 16.92
CA THR A 91 -10.95 -9.11 16.98
C THR A 91 -11.01 -10.28 16.01
N TRP A 92 -10.32 -10.20 14.88
CA TRP A 92 -10.41 -11.18 13.79
C TRP A 92 -9.14 -12.02 13.59
N GLY A 93 -8.10 -11.77 14.38
CA GLY A 93 -6.78 -12.37 14.19
C GLY A 93 -6.01 -11.75 13.03
N GLU A 94 -4.84 -12.31 12.73
CA GLU A 94 -3.98 -11.83 11.64
C GLU A 94 -4.73 -11.86 10.30
N SER A 95 -4.43 -10.86 9.47
CA SER A 95 -5.00 -10.77 8.12
C SER A 95 -4.68 -12.03 7.32
N LYS A 96 -5.60 -12.46 6.44
CA LYS A 96 -5.35 -13.58 5.52
C LYS A 96 -4.20 -13.31 4.53
N ALA A 97 -3.83 -12.04 4.36
CA ALA A 97 -2.69 -11.61 3.56
C ALA A 97 -1.39 -11.46 4.38
N ASP A 98 -1.42 -11.74 5.70
CA ASP A 98 -0.22 -11.71 6.52
C ASP A 98 0.74 -12.83 6.10
N PHE A 99 2.03 -12.53 6.12
CA PHE A 99 3.06 -13.49 5.72
C PHE A 99 3.50 -14.42 6.86
N GLY A 100 2.99 -14.22 8.09
CA GLY A 100 3.32 -15.06 9.25
C GLY A 100 4.79 -14.97 9.66
N ARG A 101 5.44 -13.84 9.42
CA ARG A 101 6.90 -13.65 9.61
C ARG A 101 7.27 -12.91 10.90
N LYS A 102 6.38 -12.93 11.90
CA LYS A 102 6.63 -12.32 13.22
C LYS A 102 7.44 -13.23 14.12
#